data_AF-A0AAD2JG57-F1
#
_entry.id   AF-A0AAD2JG57-F1
#
_cell.length_a   1.000
_cell.length_b   1.000
_cell.length_c   1.000
_cell.angle_alpha   90.00
_cell.angle_beta   90.00
_cell.angle_gamma   90.00
#
_symmetry.space_group_name_H-M   'P 1'
#
loop_
_entity.id
_entity.type
_entity.pdbx_description
1 polymer ?
#
loop_
_entity_poly.entity_id
_entity_poly.type
_entity_poly.pdbx_seq_one_letter_code
_entity_poly.pdbx_strand_id
1 'polypeptide(L)'
;MMDARVLGDRFAPITSDMGFVRAPAAAVARVYREWALEYGRPRTVTEVPGGLADAGPLMQPLEYGSTSKFLVVGTAHPEWSAFVTNGAQGTDPGSPTAVLGQRLNTDSLYISCIPACPRGDERARLGARMFVVHRPDPSPAAGLAEIIRMVAVIQDSRWTFHTSGDPLPFEDVSAYMNRRVADRFTPEMLADYCAAYGLRPFDDDFFPGPSYLLERVQKAKQIAEPETFAQAQARLGIVPRDDNQEENKP
;
A
#
# COMPACT_ATOMS: atom_id res chain seq x y z
N MET A 1 -6.45 3.64 21.06
CA MET A 1 -6.73 2.97 19.77
C MET A 1 -5.69 3.47 18.81
N MET A 2 -4.93 2.57 18.20
CA MET A 2 -3.83 2.94 17.32
C MET A 2 -4.36 3.56 16.02
N ASP A 3 -3.72 4.63 15.55
CA ASP A 3 -4.08 5.27 14.29
C ASP A 3 -3.38 4.56 13.12
N ALA A 4 -4.05 3.56 12.53
CA ALA A 4 -3.50 2.82 11.39
C ALA A 4 -3.71 3.55 10.05
N ARG A 5 -3.48 4.87 10.00
CA ARG A 5 -3.54 5.65 8.77
C ARG A 5 -2.16 6.17 8.44
N VAL A 6 -1.61 5.73 7.31
CA VAL A 6 -0.30 6.17 6.82
C VAL A 6 -0.34 7.68 6.59
N LEU A 7 0.56 8.42 7.27
CA LEU A 7 0.60 9.89 7.28
C LEU A 7 -0.78 10.52 7.49
N GLY A 8 -1.58 9.95 8.40
CA GLY A 8 -2.91 10.46 8.73
C GLY A 8 -3.85 10.58 7.52
N ASP A 9 -3.78 9.67 6.54
CA ASP A 9 -4.56 9.70 5.30
C ASP A 9 -4.26 10.90 4.36
N ARG A 10 -3.17 11.65 4.58
CA ARG A 10 -2.77 12.81 3.75
C ARG A 10 -2.74 12.50 2.24
N PHE A 11 -2.27 11.30 1.89
CA PHE A 11 -2.21 10.80 0.50
C PHE A 11 -3.17 9.62 0.25
N ALA A 12 -4.15 9.40 1.12
CA ALA A 12 -5.20 8.45 0.80
C ALA A 12 -6.00 8.97 -0.43
N PRO A 13 -6.46 8.08 -1.34
CA PRO A 13 -6.55 6.62 -1.15
C PRO A 13 -5.27 5.84 -1.50
N ILE A 14 -4.24 6.46 -2.09
CA ILE A 14 -3.12 5.68 -2.65
C ILE A 14 -2.25 5.02 -1.57
N THR A 15 -2.26 5.55 -0.34
CA THR A 15 -1.56 4.98 0.83
C THR A 15 -2.43 4.06 1.69
N SER A 16 -3.69 3.86 1.31
CA SER A 16 -4.60 2.96 2.03
C SER A 16 -4.33 1.49 1.72
N ASP A 17 -3.70 1.26 0.57
CA ASP A 17 -3.12 0.00 0.14
C ASP A 17 -1.67 0.28 -0.25
N MET A 18 -0.71 -0.45 0.29
CA MET A 18 0.70 -0.23 0.01
C MET A 18 1.43 -1.55 -0.17
N GLY A 19 2.28 -1.62 -1.19
CA GLY A 19 3.20 -2.73 -1.37
C GLY A 19 4.57 -2.42 -0.78
N PHE A 20 5.25 -3.46 -0.33
CA PHE A 20 6.59 -3.42 0.25
C PHE A 20 7.43 -4.52 -0.38
N VAL A 21 8.67 -4.19 -0.72
CA VAL A 21 9.64 -5.14 -1.29
C VAL A 21 10.93 -5.02 -0.51
N ARG A 22 11.50 -6.14 -0.09
CA ARG A 22 12.78 -6.18 0.62
C ARG A 22 13.94 -6.00 -0.35
N ALA A 23 14.00 -4.83 -0.97
CA ALA A 23 15.10 -4.35 -1.79
C ALA A 23 15.18 -2.81 -1.73
N PRO A 24 16.36 -2.23 -2.03
CA PRO A 24 16.51 -0.78 -2.15
C PRO A 24 15.57 -0.17 -3.20
N ALA A 25 15.05 1.03 -2.93
CA ALA A 25 14.06 1.70 -3.78
C ALA A 25 14.50 1.85 -5.25
N ALA A 26 15.78 2.14 -5.50
CA ALA A 26 16.34 2.23 -6.84
C ALA A 26 16.25 0.91 -7.62
N ALA A 27 16.48 -0.23 -6.94
CA ALA A 27 16.41 -1.55 -7.55
C ALA A 27 14.95 -1.90 -7.90
N VAL A 28 14.01 -1.60 -7.00
CA VAL A 28 12.58 -1.80 -7.22
C VAL A 28 12.08 -0.95 -8.40
N ALA A 29 12.44 0.33 -8.44
CA ALA A 29 12.11 1.23 -9.55
C ALA A 29 12.63 0.69 -10.89
N ARG A 30 13.90 0.27 -10.93
CA ARG A 30 14.52 -0.31 -12.13
C ARG A 30 13.79 -1.56 -12.62
N VAL A 31 13.53 -2.52 -11.73
CA VAL A 31 12.86 -3.78 -12.09
C VAL A 31 11.41 -3.54 -12.51
N TYR A 32 10.69 -2.63 -11.85
CA TYR A 32 9.33 -2.26 -12.27
C TYR A 32 9.33 -1.62 -13.66
N ARG A 33 10.30 -0.76 -13.99
CA ARG A 33 10.45 -0.18 -15.33
C ARG A 33 10.68 -1.26 -16.39
N GLU A 34 11.58 -2.20 -16.11
CA GLU A 34 11.89 -3.32 -17.01
C GLU A 34 10.65 -4.18 -17.26
N TRP A 35 9.94 -4.54 -16.19
CA TRP A 35 8.67 -5.26 -16.30
C TRP A 35 7.64 -4.50 -17.12
N ALA A 36 7.47 -3.19 -16.88
CA ALA A 36 6.52 -2.38 -17.66
C ALA A 36 6.88 -2.32 -19.15
N LEU A 37 8.17 -2.27 -19.49
CA LEU A 37 8.65 -2.26 -20.87
C LEU A 37 8.28 -3.55 -21.63
N GLU A 38 8.37 -4.72 -20.99
CA GLU A 38 8.01 -6.01 -21.59
C GLU A 38 6.53 -6.06 -22.05
N TYR A 39 5.65 -5.34 -21.36
CA TYR A 39 4.23 -5.22 -21.72
C TYR A 39 3.94 -4.02 -22.63
N GLY A 40 4.96 -3.43 -23.26
CA GLY A 40 4.82 -2.27 -24.14
C GLY A 40 4.37 -1.01 -23.41
N ARG A 41 4.67 -0.88 -22.12
CA ARG A 41 4.32 0.28 -21.27
C ARG A 41 5.59 0.96 -20.78
N PRO A 42 6.39 1.59 -21.68
CA PRO A 42 7.63 2.25 -21.28
C PRO A 42 7.35 3.36 -20.26
N ARG A 43 8.27 3.49 -19.30
CA ARG A 43 8.20 4.48 -18.22
C ARG A 43 9.49 5.30 -18.14
N THR A 44 9.36 6.59 -17.91
CA THR A 44 10.46 7.44 -17.43
C THR A 44 10.67 7.17 -15.94
N VAL A 45 11.86 7.48 -15.42
CA VAL A 45 12.18 7.39 -14.00
C VAL A 45 12.81 8.70 -13.59
N THR A 46 12.24 9.31 -12.56
CA THR A 46 12.75 10.55 -11.96
C THR A 46 13.03 10.27 -10.50
N GLU A 47 14.26 10.51 -10.05
CA GLU A 47 14.57 10.55 -8.63
C GLU A 47 14.01 11.83 -8.03
N VAL A 48 13.27 11.69 -6.94
CA VAL A 48 12.68 12.79 -6.18
C VAL A 48 13.41 12.83 -4.83
N PRO A 49 14.11 13.94 -4.51
CA PRO A 49 14.72 14.10 -3.21
C PRO A 49 13.67 13.96 -2.10
N GLY A 50 14.03 13.24 -1.04
CA GLY A 50 13.15 13.04 0.11
C GLY A 50 12.16 11.88 -0.04
N GLY A 51 11.16 11.91 0.82
CA GLY A 51 10.33 10.77 1.17
C GLY A 51 8.93 10.80 0.57
N LEU A 52 8.02 10.05 1.21
CA LEU A 52 6.62 10.00 0.80
C LEU A 52 5.94 11.38 0.96
N ALA A 53 6.33 12.16 1.96
CA ALA A 53 5.82 13.52 2.16
C ALA A 53 6.15 14.46 0.99
N ASP A 54 7.33 14.31 0.39
CA ASP A 54 7.83 15.13 -0.70
C ASP A 54 7.34 14.65 -2.08
N ALA A 55 7.35 13.33 -2.29
CA ALA A 55 7.00 12.73 -3.57
C ALA A 55 5.49 12.44 -3.73
N GLY A 56 4.75 12.28 -2.64
CA GLY A 56 3.31 12.02 -2.62
C GLY A 56 2.48 13.01 -3.45
N PRO A 57 2.70 14.35 -3.35
CA PRO A 57 1.96 15.33 -4.16
C PRO A 57 2.12 15.14 -5.67
N LEU A 58 3.26 14.60 -6.13
CA LEU A 58 3.53 14.34 -7.55
C LEU A 58 2.66 13.21 -8.12
N MET A 59 1.96 12.45 -7.28
CA MET A 59 1.04 11.40 -7.70
C MET A 59 -0.27 11.93 -8.28
N GLN A 60 -0.55 13.24 -8.16
CA GLN A 60 -1.67 13.84 -8.87
C GLN A 60 -1.41 14.00 -10.38
N PRO A 61 -2.46 13.96 -11.22
CA PRO A 61 -3.83 13.57 -10.84
C PRO A 61 -3.97 12.05 -10.65
N LEU A 62 -4.94 11.65 -9.84
CA LEU A 62 -5.36 10.27 -9.62
C LEU A 62 -6.23 9.80 -10.78
N GLU A 63 -6.01 8.57 -11.22
CA GLU A 63 -6.57 8.04 -12.46
C GLU A 63 -7.47 6.84 -12.22
N TYR A 64 -8.50 6.73 -13.06
CA TYR A 64 -9.38 5.57 -13.12
C TYR A 64 -8.89 4.58 -14.18
N GLY A 65 -8.78 3.31 -13.79
CA GLY A 65 -8.31 2.24 -14.67
C GLY A 65 -6.79 2.11 -14.68
N SER A 66 -6.17 2.19 -15.86
CA SER A 66 -4.73 1.97 -15.99
C SER A 66 -3.93 3.17 -15.47
N THR A 67 -3.24 3.00 -14.35
CA THR A 67 -2.43 4.04 -13.71
C THR A 67 -1.17 4.39 -14.52
N SER A 68 -0.92 5.68 -14.65
CA SER A 68 0.24 6.24 -15.34
C SER A 68 1.44 6.43 -14.43
N LYS A 69 1.26 6.50 -13.10
CA LYS A 69 2.33 6.70 -12.13
C LYS A 69 2.51 5.52 -11.18
N PHE A 70 3.77 5.23 -10.86
CA PHE A 70 4.19 4.29 -9.84
C PHE A 70 5.31 4.95 -9.04
N LEU A 71 5.09 5.13 -7.74
CA LEU A 71 6.05 5.77 -6.84
C LEU A 71 6.67 4.69 -5.96
N VAL A 72 8.00 4.67 -5.89
CA VAL A 72 8.77 3.85 -4.94
C VAL A 72 9.42 4.78 -3.93
N VAL A 73 9.36 4.43 -2.64
CA VAL A 73 9.91 5.23 -1.54
C VAL A 73 10.79 4.35 -0.67
N GLY A 74 12.03 4.78 -0.40
CA GLY A 74 12.88 4.16 0.61
C GLY A 74 12.27 4.30 2.00
N THR A 75 12.32 3.22 2.79
CA THR A 75 11.83 3.24 4.17
C THR A 75 12.96 3.49 5.18
N ALA A 76 12.62 3.79 6.42
CA ALA A 76 13.58 3.87 7.52
C ALA A 76 14.28 2.53 7.79
N HIS A 77 13.70 1.41 7.33
CA HIS A 77 14.40 0.14 7.25
C HIS A 77 15.13 0.04 5.90
N PRO A 78 16.47 0.13 5.83
CA PRO A 78 17.20 0.34 4.58
C PRO A 78 17.09 -0.81 3.57
N GLU A 79 16.77 -2.02 4.02
CA GLU A 79 16.51 -3.16 3.13
C GLU A 79 15.11 -3.15 2.50
N TRP A 80 14.20 -2.31 2.96
CA TRP A 80 12.82 -2.27 2.48
C TRP A 80 12.51 -0.96 1.76
N SER A 81 11.74 -1.08 0.69
CA SER A 81 11.09 0.03 0.02
C SER A 81 9.59 -0.21 -0.07
N ALA A 82 8.83 0.87 -0.07
CA ALA A 82 7.38 0.87 -0.26
C ALA A 82 7.03 1.37 -1.66
N PHE A 83 5.85 1.02 -2.16
CA PHE A 83 5.36 1.58 -3.41
C PHE A 83 3.84 1.80 -3.42
N VAL A 84 3.41 2.75 -4.25
CA VAL A 84 2.02 3.12 -4.50
C VAL A 84 1.79 3.48 -5.97
N THR A 85 0.55 3.41 -6.45
CA THR A 85 0.15 3.90 -7.79
C THR A 85 -0.77 5.11 -7.68
N ASN A 86 -0.95 5.88 -8.75
CA ASN A 86 -1.89 7.01 -8.75
C ASN A 86 -3.34 6.58 -9.01
N GLY A 87 -3.79 5.44 -8.47
CA GLY A 87 -5.16 4.97 -8.66
C GLY A 87 -6.16 5.81 -7.85
N ALA A 88 -7.23 6.29 -8.49
CA ALA A 88 -8.30 7.03 -7.83
C ALA A 88 -9.13 6.16 -6.85
N GLN A 89 -9.01 4.84 -6.94
CA GLN A 89 -9.60 3.86 -6.01
C GLN A 89 -8.59 3.34 -4.97
N GLY A 90 -7.36 3.86 -4.97
CA GLY A 90 -6.25 3.32 -4.20
C GLY A 90 -5.25 2.57 -5.07
N THR A 91 -4.19 2.09 -4.42
CA THR A 91 -3.16 1.26 -5.06
C THR A 91 -3.68 -0.17 -5.21
N ASP A 92 -3.37 -0.83 -6.34
CA ASP A 92 -3.47 -2.29 -6.46
C ASP A 92 -2.07 -2.89 -6.29
N PRO A 93 -1.69 -3.34 -5.08
CA PRO A 93 -0.33 -3.81 -4.81
C PRO A 93 -0.12 -5.29 -5.18
N GLY A 94 -1.17 -6.07 -5.41
CA GLY A 94 -1.07 -7.54 -5.48
C GLY A 94 -0.12 -8.03 -6.57
N SER A 95 -0.38 -7.65 -7.82
CA SER A 95 0.47 -8.07 -8.95
C SER A 95 1.89 -7.49 -8.87
N PRO A 96 2.11 -6.18 -8.61
CA PRO A 96 3.46 -5.64 -8.47
C PRO A 96 4.25 -6.30 -7.34
N THR A 97 3.66 -6.54 -6.17
CA THR A 97 4.35 -7.19 -5.05
C THR A 97 4.84 -8.59 -5.44
N ALA A 98 4.00 -9.40 -6.09
CA ALA A 98 4.36 -10.75 -6.52
C ALA A 98 5.46 -10.75 -7.61
N VAL A 99 5.36 -9.86 -8.60
CA VAL A 99 6.35 -9.77 -9.70
C VAL A 99 7.68 -9.26 -9.17
N LEU A 100 7.68 -8.19 -8.37
CA LEU A 100 8.90 -7.58 -7.85
C LEU A 100 9.62 -8.52 -6.88
N GLY A 101 8.88 -9.20 -5.99
CA GLY A 101 9.44 -10.21 -5.09
C GLY A 101 10.14 -11.34 -5.86
N GLN A 102 9.52 -11.88 -6.91
CA GLN A 102 10.12 -12.93 -7.73
C GLN A 102 11.38 -12.45 -8.46
N ARG A 103 11.30 -11.32 -9.16
CA ARG A 103 12.41 -10.82 -10.00
C ARG A 103 13.62 -10.37 -9.20
N LEU A 104 13.39 -9.84 -8.01
CA LEU A 104 14.46 -9.46 -7.08
C LEU A 104 14.88 -10.61 -6.16
N ASN A 105 14.24 -11.78 -6.27
CA ASN A 105 14.45 -12.95 -5.44
C ASN A 105 14.46 -12.60 -3.94
N THR A 106 13.43 -11.89 -3.50
CA THR A 106 13.33 -11.37 -2.13
C THR A 106 11.89 -11.41 -1.63
N ASP A 107 11.71 -11.49 -0.32
CA ASP A 107 10.40 -11.42 0.31
C ASP A 107 9.75 -10.05 0.00
N SER A 108 8.45 -10.07 -0.23
CA SER A 108 7.64 -8.88 -0.48
C SER A 108 6.29 -9.04 0.19
N LEU A 109 5.63 -7.93 0.54
CA LEU A 109 4.32 -7.99 1.18
C LEU A 109 3.48 -6.80 0.75
N TYR A 110 2.18 -6.85 1.01
CA TYR A 110 1.35 -5.66 0.96
C TYR A 110 0.39 -5.62 2.14
N ILE A 111 -0.03 -4.40 2.45
CA ILE A 111 -1.03 -4.15 3.48
C ILE A 111 -2.16 -3.32 2.90
N SER A 112 -3.33 -3.50 3.49
CA SER A 112 -4.46 -2.58 3.36
C SER A 112 -4.82 -2.09 4.76
N CYS A 113 -5.05 -0.80 4.92
CA CYS A 113 -5.66 -0.24 6.10
C CYS A 113 -6.67 0.85 5.75
N ILE A 114 -7.93 0.45 5.78
CA ILE A 114 -9.09 1.30 5.54
C ILE A 114 -9.96 1.24 6.81
N PRO A 115 -10.19 2.38 7.49
CA PRO A 115 -11.03 2.42 8.68
C PRO A 115 -12.43 1.86 8.42
N ALA A 116 -13.08 1.40 9.49
CA ALA A 116 -14.45 0.91 9.41
C ALA A 116 -15.38 1.99 8.84
N CYS A 117 -16.17 1.63 7.82
CA CYS A 117 -17.25 2.46 7.32
C CYS A 117 -18.32 2.59 8.43
N PRO A 118 -18.64 3.80 8.90
CA PRO A 118 -19.73 4.02 9.85
C PRO A 118 -21.07 3.55 9.27
N ARG A 119 -21.93 2.99 10.11
CA ARG A 119 -23.27 2.57 9.65
C ARG A 119 -24.05 3.78 9.12
N GLY A 120 -24.58 3.66 7.91
CA GLY A 120 -25.43 4.67 7.28
C GLY A 120 -24.67 5.76 6.52
N ASP A 121 -23.33 5.67 6.44
CA ASP A 121 -22.55 6.53 5.55
C ASP A 121 -22.34 5.86 4.19
N GLU A 122 -23.22 6.17 3.24
CA GLU A 122 -23.16 5.61 1.88
C GLU A 122 -21.98 6.15 1.06
N ARG A 123 -21.28 7.19 1.54
CA ARG A 123 -20.10 7.77 0.86
C ARG A 123 -18.78 7.21 1.38
N ALA A 124 -18.77 6.70 2.60
CA ALA A 124 -17.56 6.16 3.20
C ALA A 124 -17.10 4.89 2.47
N ARG A 125 -15.82 4.88 2.10
CA ARG A 125 -15.13 3.67 1.64
C ARG A 125 -15.32 2.52 2.63
N LEU A 126 -15.46 1.32 2.08
CA LEU A 126 -15.62 0.11 2.85
C LEU A 126 -14.33 -0.23 3.62
N GLY A 127 -14.47 -0.53 4.91
CA GLY A 127 -13.33 -0.85 5.79
C GLY A 127 -12.60 -2.13 5.38
N ALA A 128 -11.29 -2.15 5.51
CA ALA A 128 -10.46 -3.30 5.18
C ALA A 128 -9.16 -3.27 5.97
N ARG A 129 -8.73 -4.43 6.45
CA ARG A 129 -7.35 -4.65 6.94
C ARG A 129 -6.84 -5.92 6.32
N MET A 130 -5.71 -5.82 5.64
CA MET A 130 -5.08 -6.96 4.97
C MET A 130 -3.59 -6.97 5.26
N PHE A 131 -3.05 -8.17 5.43
CA PHE A 131 -1.61 -8.42 5.53
C PHE A 131 -1.31 -9.65 4.67
N VAL A 132 -0.54 -9.46 3.60
CA VAL A 132 -0.29 -10.49 2.60
C VAL A 132 1.19 -10.58 2.29
N VAL A 133 1.78 -11.74 2.58
CA VAL A 133 3.22 -12.00 2.43
C VAL A 133 3.45 -12.90 1.24
N HIS A 134 4.42 -12.51 0.42
CA HIS A 134 4.93 -13.26 -0.70
C HIS A 134 6.37 -13.71 -0.45
N ARG A 135 6.70 -14.89 -0.98
CA ARG A 135 8.06 -15.41 -1.03
C ARG A 135 8.40 -15.79 -2.46
N PRO A 136 9.60 -15.44 -2.97
CA PRO A 136 10.03 -15.89 -4.27
C PRO A 136 10.05 -17.43 -4.31
N ASP A 137 9.50 -17.99 -5.37
CA ASP A 137 9.63 -19.40 -5.66
C ASP A 137 11.10 -19.68 -6.04
N PRO A 138 11.78 -20.65 -5.42
CA PRO A 138 13.16 -21.01 -5.73
C PRO A 138 13.34 -21.55 -7.16
N SER A 139 12.26 -21.96 -7.82
CA SER A 139 12.25 -22.43 -9.20
C SER A 139 12.50 -21.28 -10.18
N PRO A 140 13.54 -21.37 -11.03
CA PRO A 140 13.79 -20.37 -12.08
C PRO A 140 12.69 -20.26 -13.13
N ALA A 141 11.76 -21.23 -13.18
CA ALA A 141 10.63 -21.23 -14.11
C ALA A 141 9.40 -20.47 -13.57
N ALA A 142 9.39 -20.12 -12.29
CA ALA A 142 8.27 -19.42 -11.68
C ALA A 142 8.21 -17.96 -12.17
N GLY A 143 7.02 -17.56 -12.63
CA GLY A 143 6.79 -16.20 -13.12
C GLY A 143 6.46 -15.18 -12.03
N LEU A 144 6.03 -15.63 -10.85
CA LEU A 144 5.53 -14.81 -9.74
C LEU A 144 5.94 -15.42 -8.39
N ALA A 145 6.09 -14.56 -7.38
CA ALA A 145 6.28 -14.99 -6.01
C ALA A 145 4.97 -15.55 -5.46
N GLU A 146 5.05 -16.57 -4.61
CA GLU A 146 3.90 -17.24 -4.03
C GLU A 146 3.39 -16.48 -2.80
N ILE A 147 2.07 -16.40 -2.63
CA ILE A 147 1.47 -15.94 -1.37
C ILE A 147 1.65 -17.04 -0.34
N ILE A 148 2.54 -16.84 0.63
CA ILE A 148 2.76 -17.80 1.72
C ILE A 148 1.81 -17.57 2.89
N ARG A 149 1.29 -16.35 3.04
CA ARG A 149 0.36 -15.99 4.11
C ARG A 149 -0.54 -14.84 3.70
N MET A 150 -1.83 -14.97 3.99
CA MET A 150 -2.81 -13.88 3.92
C MET A 150 -3.64 -13.88 5.20
N VAL A 151 -3.84 -12.69 5.77
CA VAL A 151 -4.83 -12.42 6.82
C VAL A 151 -5.61 -11.18 6.40
N ALA A 152 -6.93 -11.27 6.35
CA ALA A 152 -7.78 -10.17 5.91
C ALA A 152 -9.10 -10.11 6.67
N VAL A 153 -9.49 -8.90 7.07
CA VAL A 153 -10.87 -8.56 7.42
C VAL A 153 -11.36 -7.48 6.48
N ILE A 154 -12.47 -7.74 5.81
CA ILE A 154 -13.01 -6.84 4.78
C ILE A 154 -14.47 -6.57 5.13
N GLN A 155 -14.84 -5.30 5.07
CA GLN A 155 -16.21 -4.85 5.18
C GLN A 155 -16.79 -4.80 3.78
N ASP A 156 -17.88 -5.49 3.55
CA ASP A 156 -18.77 -5.25 2.42
C ASP A 156 -20.14 -4.86 3.01
N SER A 157 -21.17 -5.68 2.81
CA SER A 157 -22.41 -5.57 3.61
C SER A 157 -22.21 -5.88 5.10
N ARG A 158 -21.20 -6.70 5.42
CA ARG A 158 -20.78 -7.07 6.77
C ARG A 158 -19.27 -7.32 6.79
N TRP A 159 -18.68 -7.41 7.98
CA TRP A 159 -17.30 -7.88 8.13
C TRP A 159 -17.20 -9.37 7.79
N THR A 160 -16.27 -9.71 6.90
CA THR A 160 -15.81 -11.06 6.64
C THR A 160 -14.35 -11.20 7.06
N PHE A 161 -13.94 -12.43 7.39
CA PHE A 161 -12.56 -12.75 7.76
C PHE A 161 -12.07 -13.86 6.85
N HIS A 162 -10.86 -13.68 6.30
CA HIS A 162 -10.23 -14.59 5.37
C HIS A 162 -8.78 -14.83 5.78
N THR A 163 -8.34 -16.08 5.72
CA THR A 163 -6.94 -16.45 5.91
C THR A 163 -6.54 -17.53 4.92
N SER A 164 -5.29 -17.51 4.46
CA SER A 164 -4.69 -18.60 3.68
C SER A 164 -3.22 -18.78 4.05
N GLY A 165 -2.67 -19.97 3.79
CA GLY A 165 -1.32 -20.34 4.21
C GLY A 165 -1.21 -20.63 5.71
N ASP A 166 -0.04 -21.09 6.14
CA ASP A 166 0.23 -21.40 7.54
C ASP A 166 0.45 -20.13 8.36
N PRO A 167 -0.11 -20.01 9.58
CA PRO A 167 0.15 -18.87 10.45
C PRO A 167 1.64 -18.67 10.71
N LEU A 168 2.09 -17.42 10.64
CA LEU A 168 3.44 -17.02 10.97
C LEU A 168 3.64 -17.04 12.51
N PRO A 169 4.88 -17.22 13.02
CA PRO A 169 5.13 -17.45 14.45
C PRO A 169 4.70 -16.31 15.39
N PHE A 170 4.56 -15.09 14.87
CA PHE A 170 4.20 -13.90 15.64
C PHE A 170 2.69 -13.61 15.63
N GLU A 171 1.89 -14.39 14.88
CA GLU A 171 0.46 -14.12 14.76
C GLU A 171 -0.31 -14.45 16.03
N ASP A 172 -1.23 -13.58 16.44
CA ASP A 172 -2.22 -13.89 17.47
C ASP A 172 -3.40 -14.67 16.85
N VAL A 173 -3.15 -15.97 16.65
CA VAL A 173 -4.13 -16.90 16.09
C VAL A 173 -5.36 -17.06 17.01
N SER A 174 -5.23 -16.75 18.31
CA SER A 174 -6.36 -16.85 19.24
C SER A 174 -7.45 -15.82 18.91
N ALA A 175 -7.06 -14.61 18.50
CA ALA A 175 -7.97 -13.56 18.07
C ALA A 175 -8.83 -13.96 16.85
N TYR A 176 -8.36 -14.88 16.01
CA TYR A 176 -9.07 -15.33 14.81
C TYR A 176 -10.40 -16.04 15.12
N MET A 177 -10.58 -16.48 16.37
CA MET A 177 -11.79 -17.12 16.86
C MET A 177 -12.77 -16.15 17.53
N ASN A 178 -12.46 -14.86 17.60
CA ASN A 178 -13.33 -13.86 18.22
C ASN A 178 -14.74 -13.86 17.61
N ARG A 179 -15.75 -13.68 18.47
CA ARG A 179 -17.17 -13.67 18.07
C ARG A 179 -17.47 -12.55 17.08
N ARG A 180 -16.90 -11.37 17.31
CA ARG A 180 -17.04 -10.22 16.42
C ARG A 180 -15.94 -10.28 15.36
N VAL A 181 -16.34 -10.39 14.10
CA VAL A 181 -15.42 -10.58 12.96
C VAL A 181 -14.41 -9.44 12.82
N ALA A 182 -14.85 -8.20 13.07
CA ALA A 182 -13.97 -7.02 13.03
C ALA A 182 -12.83 -7.07 14.06
N ASP A 183 -12.95 -7.90 15.10
CA ASP A 183 -11.99 -8.05 16.19
C ASP A 183 -11.08 -9.28 15.96
N ARG A 184 -11.22 -9.97 14.82
CA ARG A 184 -10.34 -11.08 14.43
C ARG A 184 -9.03 -10.62 13.81
N PHE A 185 -8.97 -9.38 13.34
CA PHE A 185 -7.73 -8.76 12.89
C PHE A 185 -7.84 -7.27 13.14
N THR A 186 -7.19 -6.78 14.20
CA THR A 186 -7.29 -5.38 14.65
C THR A 186 -6.24 -4.50 13.96
N PRO A 187 -6.37 -3.16 14.03
CA PRO A 187 -5.31 -2.27 13.54
C PRO A 187 -4.00 -2.47 14.29
N GLU A 188 -4.06 -2.73 15.60
CA GLU A 188 -2.88 -3.04 16.42
C GLU A 188 -2.19 -4.33 15.93
N MET A 189 -2.95 -5.40 15.65
CA MET A 189 -2.37 -6.63 15.08
C MET A 189 -1.72 -6.39 13.72
N LEU A 190 -2.32 -5.56 12.85
CA LEU A 190 -1.70 -5.21 11.57
C LEU A 190 -0.35 -4.49 11.77
N ALA A 191 -0.27 -3.56 12.72
CA ALA A 191 0.97 -2.88 13.08
C ALA A 191 2.01 -3.85 13.65
N ASP A 192 1.61 -4.73 14.57
CA ASP A 192 2.49 -5.75 15.16
C ASP A 192 3.03 -6.72 14.10
N TYR A 193 2.19 -7.11 13.13
CA TYR A 193 2.58 -8.01 12.04
C TYR A 193 3.55 -7.32 11.08
N CYS A 194 3.38 -6.02 10.81
CA CYS A 194 4.37 -5.23 10.08
C CYS A 194 5.69 -5.13 10.84
N ALA A 195 5.63 -4.89 12.15
CA ALA A 195 6.80 -4.76 13.01
C ALA A 195 7.65 -6.05 13.06
N ALA A 196 7.02 -7.22 12.93
CA ALA A 196 7.72 -8.50 12.81
C ALA A 196 8.62 -8.59 11.56
N TYR A 197 8.36 -7.78 10.53
CA TYR A 197 9.21 -7.61 9.33
C TYR A 197 10.13 -6.38 9.40
N GLY A 198 10.16 -5.69 10.55
CA GLY A 198 10.89 -4.44 10.74
C GLY A 198 10.23 -3.21 10.09
N LEU A 199 8.95 -3.32 9.69
CA LEU A 199 8.20 -2.25 9.05
C LEU A 199 7.37 -1.48 10.09
N ARG A 200 7.33 -0.15 9.97
CA ARG A 200 6.50 0.72 10.81
C ARG A 200 5.70 1.72 9.96
N PRO A 201 4.83 1.24 9.05
CA PRO A 201 4.20 2.08 8.02
C PRO A 201 3.26 3.16 8.58
N PHE A 202 2.93 3.10 9.87
CA PHE A 202 2.05 4.06 10.54
C PHE A 202 2.81 5.11 11.35
N ASP A 203 4.14 5.03 11.40
CA ASP A 203 5.00 6.08 11.96
C ASP A 203 5.28 7.12 10.86
N ASP A 204 5.14 8.42 11.18
CA ASP A 204 5.27 9.49 10.20
C ASP A 204 6.69 9.62 9.61
N ASP A 205 7.71 9.17 10.36
CA ASP A 205 9.12 9.19 9.96
C ASP A 205 9.56 7.95 9.16
N PHE A 206 8.67 6.98 8.93
CA PHE A 206 9.05 5.69 8.34
C PHE A 206 9.37 5.76 6.84
N PHE A 207 8.99 6.83 6.14
CA PHE A 207 9.19 6.97 4.69
C PHE A 207 10.14 8.14 4.34
N PRO A 208 11.42 8.10 4.77
CA PRO A 208 12.36 9.22 4.56
C PRO A 208 12.89 9.33 3.13
N GLY A 209 12.68 8.30 2.30
CA GLY A 209 13.23 8.24 0.94
C GLY A 209 14.61 7.57 0.87
N PRO A 210 15.32 7.69 -0.27
CA PRO A 210 14.97 8.47 -1.45
C PRO A 210 13.73 7.94 -2.18
N SER A 211 13.14 8.75 -3.04
CA SER A 211 11.95 8.41 -3.80
C SER A 211 12.22 8.34 -5.30
N TYR A 212 11.53 7.43 -6.00
CA TYR A 212 11.61 7.27 -7.46
C TYR A 212 10.21 7.27 -8.05
N LEU A 213 9.92 8.28 -8.87
CA LEU A 213 8.66 8.39 -9.59
C LEU A 213 8.81 7.80 -11.00
N LEU A 214 7.97 6.84 -11.33
CA LEU A 214 7.92 6.22 -12.64
C LEU A 214 6.65 6.64 -13.38
N GLU A 215 6.80 7.37 -14.50
CA GLU A 215 5.69 7.89 -15.28
C GLU A 215 5.61 7.21 -16.64
N ARG A 216 4.41 6.80 -17.04
CA ARG A 216 4.18 6.18 -18.35
C ARG A 216 4.46 7.21 -19.46
N VAL A 217 5.28 6.83 -20.44
CA VAL A 217 5.63 7.70 -21.59
C VAL A 217 4.42 7.99 -22.47
N GLN A 218 3.53 7.01 -22.61
CA GLN A 218 2.33 7.10 -23.45
C GLN A 218 1.10 7.35 -22.59
N LYS A 219 0.23 8.27 -23.02
CA LYS A 219 -1.06 8.48 -22.34
C LYS A 219 -1.93 7.24 -22.44
N ALA A 220 -2.40 6.76 -21.30
CA ALA A 220 -3.43 5.73 -21.26
C ALA A 220 -4.77 6.32 -21.71
N LYS A 221 -5.65 5.48 -22.25
CA LYS A 221 -7.07 5.86 -22.41
C LYS A 221 -7.68 6.00 -21.02
N GLN A 222 -8.12 7.21 -20.70
CA GLN A 222 -8.81 7.47 -19.44
C GLN A 222 -10.24 6.92 -19.52
N ILE A 223 -10.66 6.23 -18.45
CA ILE A 223 -12.00 5.66 -18.33
C ILE A 223 -12.97 6.67 -17.70
N ALA A 224 -12.43 7.61 -16.92
CA ALA A 224 -13.14 8.73 -16.31
C ALA A 224 -12.16 9.91 -16.11
N GLU A 225 -12.72 11.08 -15.81
CA GLU A 225 -11.94 12.29 -15.50
C GLU A 225 -11.02 12.03 -14.29
N PRO A 226 -9.73 12.42 -14.38
CA PRO A 226 -8.81 12.31 -13.26
C PRO A 226 -9.21 13.21 -12.08
N GLU A 227 -8.80 12.83 -10.88
CA GLU A 227 -9.10 13.54 -9.63
C GLU A 227 -7.84 14.05 -8.94
N THR A 228 -7.96 15.19 -8.25
CA THR A 228 -7.01 15.57 -7.21
C THR A 228 -7.20 14.70 -5.96
N PHE A 229 -6.23 14.71 -5.02
CA PHE A 229 -6.42 14.05 -3.73
C PHE A 229 -7.69 14.55 -3.02
N ALA A 230 -7.91 15.86 -2.98
CA ALA A 230 -9.08 16.45 -2.34
C ALA A 230 -10.40 15.97 -2.94
N GLN A 231 -10.49 15.83 -4.27
CA GLN A 231 -11.68 15.31 -4.94
C GLN A 231 -11.91 13.82 -4.60
N ALA A 232 -10.87 12.99 -4.67
CA ALA A 232 -10.97 11.57 -4.33
C ALA A 232 -11.33 11.37 -2.85
N GLN A 233 -10.72 12.14 -1.96
CA GLN A 233 -10.99 12.10 -0.51
C GLN A 233 -12.43 12.50 -0.21
N ALA A 234 -12.92 13.60 -0.78
CA ALA A 234 -14.31 14.02 -0.63
C ALA A 234 -15.30 12.98 -1.16
N ARG A 235 -15.00 12.34 -2.29
CA ARG A 235 -15.83 11.27 -2.87
C ARG A 235 -15.86 10.02 -2.00
N LEU A 236 -14.73 9.64 -1.40
CA LEU A 236 -14.56 8.42 -0.61
C LEU A 236 -14.86 8.61 0.90
N GLY A 237 -15.28 9.80 1.31
CA GLY A 237 -15.53 10.14 2.72
C GLY A 237 -14.26 10.11 3.58
N ILE A 238 -13.09 10.36 2.99
CA ILE A 238 -11.82 10.37 3.69
C ILE A 238 -11.60 11.75 4.30
N VAL A 239 -11.30 11.78 5.60
CA VAL A 239 -10.92 12.99 6.33
C VAL A 239 -9.48 12.81 6.80
N PRO A 240 -8.50 13.40 6.08
CA PRO A 240 -7.11 13.40 6.53
C PRO A 240 -6.96 14.07 7.90
N ARG A 241 -5.96 13.66 8.66
CA ARG A 241 -5.55 14.33 9.90
C ARG A 241 -5.05 15.74 9.54
N ASP A 242 -5.54 16.75 10.26
CA ASP A 242 -5.01 18.12 10.14
C ASP A 242 -3.64 18.18 10.82
N ASP A 243 -2.57 18.24 10.04
CA ASP A 243 -1.20 18.46 10.56
C ASP A 243 -1.02 19.89 11.13
N ASN A 244 -2.00 20.80 10.92
CA ASN A 244 -1.98 22.20 11.37
C ASN A 244 -2.39 22.42 12.85
N GLN A 245 -2.69 21.36 13.62
CA GLN A 245 -3.10 21.51 15.03
C GLN A 245 -2.00 21.27 16.06
N GLU A 246 -0.78 20.88 15.65
CA GLU A 246 0.34 20.67 16.58
C GLU A 246 1.17 21.92 16.89
N GLU A 247 1.00 23.04 16.18
CA GLU A 247 1.74 24.29 16.44
C GLU A 247 1.11 25.23 17.47
N ASN A 248 -0.05 24.90 18.06
CA ASN A 248 -0.65 25.70 19.12
C ASN A 248 -0.91 24.88 20.38
N LYS A 249 0.15 24.67 21.15
CA LYS A 249 0.03 24.49 22.60
C LYS A 249 0.96 25.49 23.30
N PRO A 250 0.43 26.41 24.12
CA PRO A 250 1.24 27.32 24.92
C PRO A 250 2.04 26.59 26.00
#